data_AF-A0AAI9RRG1-F1
#
_entry.id   AF-A0AAI9RRG1-F1
#
_cell.length_a   1.000
_cell.length_b   1.000
_cell.length_c   1.000
_cell.angle_alpha   90.00
_cell.angle_beta   90.00
_cell.angle_gamma   90.00
#
_symmetry.space_group_name_H-M   'P 1'
#
loop_
_entity.id
_entity.type
_entity.pdbx_description
1 polymer ?
#
loop_
_entity_poly.entity_id
_entity_poly.type
_entity_poly.pdbx_seq_one_letter_code
_entity_poly.pdbx_strand_id
1 'polypeptide(L)' 'MNKQELEYAIAELKMDYVSHQGDIEKLETTGHAGMVEKAELRLEKMERQLAELNQKLADL' A
#
# COMPACT_ATOMS: atom_id res chain seq x y z
N MET A 1 -1.78 4.32 -19.41
CA MET A 1 -1.23 3.00 -19.08
C MET A 1 -2.02 1.95 -19.83
N ASN A 2 -1.36 0.92 -20.35
CA ASN A 2 -2.04 -0.26 -20.85
C ASN A 2 -2.38 -1.24 -19.70
N LYS A 3 -3.15 -2.28 -20.00
CA LYS A 3 -3.54 -3.31 -19.03
C LYS A 3 -2.35 -3.90 -18.26
N GLN A 4 -1.28 -4.28 -18.96
CA GLN A 4 -0.11 -4.91 -18.35
C GLN A 4 0.63 -3.95 -17.40
N GLU A 5 0.76 -2.68 -17.77
CA GLU A 5 1.38 -1.65 -16.93
C GLU A 5 0.60 -1.43 -15.62
N LEU A 6 -0.74 -1.46 -15.69
CA LEU A 6 -1.58 -1.33 -14.49
C LEU A 6 -1.51 -2.57 -13.60
N GLU A 7 -1.58 -3.76 -14.18
CA GLU A 7 -1.44 -5.01 -13.43
C GLU A 7 -0.08 -5.09 -12.73
N TYR A 8 0.99 -4.66 -13.42
CA TYR A 8 2.33 -4.57 -12.83
C TYR A 8 2.38 -3.58 -11.67
N ALA A 9 1.88 -2.35 -11.86
CA ALA A 9 1.87 -1.34 -10.81
C ALA A 9 1.05 -1.76 -9.58
N ILE A 10 -0.08 -2.46 -9.79
CA ILE A 10 -0.89 -3.03 -8.71
C ILE A 10 -0.11 -4.12 -7.98
N ALA A 11 0.59 -5.01 -8.70
CA ALA A 11 1.36 -6.08 -8.09
C ALA A 11 2.52 -5.54 -7.25
N GLU A 12 3.26 -4.56 -7.78
CA GLU A 12 4.35 -3.88 -7.08
C GLU A 12 3.84 -3.20 -5.80
N LEU A 13 2.78 -2.39 -5.91
CA LEU A 13 2.21 -1.69 -4.76
C LEU A 13 1.67 -2.65 -3.69
N LYS A 14 1.14 -3.82 -4.07
CA LYS A 14 0.74 -4.86 -3.12
C LYS A 14 1.92 -5.49 -2.38
N MET A 15 3.07 -5.67 -3.04
CA MET A 15 4.27 -6.18 -2.37
C MET A 15 4.77 -5.18 -1.32
N ASP A 16 4.82 -3.90 -1.69
CA ASP A 16 5.21 -2.82 -0.76
C ASP A 16 4.22 -2.71 0.41
N TYR A 17 2.92 -2.83 0.13
CA TYR A 17 1.88 -2.83 1.15
C TYR A 17 2.10 -3.91 2.22
N VAL A 18 2.35 -5.16 1.79
CA VAL A 18 2.61 -6.28 2.72
C VAL A 18 3.87 -6.04 3.54
N SER A 19 4.95 -5.57 2.91
CA SER A 19 6.19 -5.24 3.63
C SER A 19 5.94 -4.16 4.69
N HIS A 20 5.21 -3.12 4.32
CA HIS A 20 4.94 -1.98 5.19
C HIS A 20 4.02 -2.34 6.36
N GLN A 21 3.06 -3.26 6.17
CA GLN A 21 2.27 -3.83 7.28
C GLN A 21 3.16 -4.56 8.30
N GLY A 22 4.10 -5.40 7.84
CA GLY A 22 5.03 -6.07 8.73
C GLY A 22 5.93 -5.11 9.51
N ASP A 23 6.25 -3.94 8.95
CA ASP A 23 6.99 -2.91 9.66
C ASP A 23 6.12 -2.16 10.69
N ILE A 24 4.83 -1.99 10.43
CA ILE A 24 3.86 -1.49 11.44
C ILE A 24 3.81 -2.43 12.64
N GLU A 25 3.64 -3.74 12.42
CA GLU A 25 3.61 -4.74 13.51
C GLU A 25 4.89 -4.69 14.37
N LYS A 26 6.05 -4.51 13.74
CA LYS A 26 7.33 -4.32 14.46
C LYS A 26 7.34 -3.02 15.26
N LEU A 27 6.82 -1.92 14.72
CA LEU A 27 6.77 -0.63 15.42
C LEU A 27 5.83 -0.68 16.64
N GLU A 28 4.71 -1.38 16.51
CA GLU A 28 3.75 -1.61 17.60
C GLU A 28 4.39 -2.43 18.73
N THR A 29 5.07 -3.54 18.38
CA THR A 29 5.71 -4.42 19.37
C THR A 29 6.91 -3.80 20.06
N THR A 30 7.58 -2.84 19.42
CA THR A 30 8.75 -2.13 19.99
C THR A 30 8.40 -0.82 20.70
N GLY A 31 7.12 -0.45 20.77
CA GLY A 31 6.64 0.71 21.55
C GLY A 31 6.80 2.07 20.87
N HIS A 32 6.96 2.12 19.54
CA HIS A 32 7.14 3.38 18.79
C HIS A 32 5.81 3.97 18.32
N ALA A 33 4.88 4.26 19.24
CA ALA A 33 3.50 4.66 18.92
C ALA A 33 3.38 5.84 17.93
N GLY A 34 4.21 6.87 18.05
CA GLY A 34 4.21 8.01 17.10
C GLY A 34 4.74 7.67 15.70
N MET A 35 5.44 6.55 15.54
CA MET A 35 5.88 6.03 14.24
C MET A 35 4.82 5.11 13.63
N VAL A 36 4.03 4.42 14.46
CA VAL A 36 2.88 3.62 14.04
C VAL A 36 1.86 4.50 13.33
N GLU A 37 1.41 5.60 13.95
CA GLU A 37 0.43 6.52 13.33
C GLU A 37 0.90 7.03 11.95
N LYS A 38 2.18 7.41 11.83
CA LYS A 38 2.76 7.83 10.55
C LYS A 38 2.82 6.70 9.53
N ALA A 39 2.99 5.46 9.98
CA ALA A 39 3.01 4.30 9.12
C ALA A 39 1.58 3.92 8.68
N GLU A 40 0.59 3.98 9.56
CA GLU A 40 -0.83 3.82 9.20
C GLU A 40 -1.29 4.85 8.17
N LEU A 41 -0.91 6.12 8.32
CA LEU A 41 -1.20 7.16 7.32
C LEU A 41 -0.57 6.87 5.95
N ARG A 42 0.58 6.17 5.90
CA ARG A 42 1.17 5.70 4.64
C ARG A 42 0.40 4.52 4.09
N LEU A 43 -0.04 3.60 4.94
CA LEU A 43 -0.84 2.43 4.56
C LEU A 43 -2.16 2.88 3.91
N GLU A 44 -2.87 3.83 4.51
CA GLU A 44 -4.11 4.39 3.97
C GLU A 44 -3.91 5.01 2.58
N LYS A 45 -2.78 5.71 2.35
CA LYS A 45 -2.44 6.26 1.03
C LYS A 45 -2.22 5.17 -0.01
N MET A 46 -1.54 4.08 0.36
CA MET A 46 -1.35 2.93 -0.54
C MET A 46 -2.71 2.30 -0.91
N GLU A 47 -3.65 2.19 0.04
CA GLU A 47 -4.98 1.64 -0.21
C GLU A 47 -5.77 2.49 -1.21
N ARG A 48 -5.73 3.82 -1.06
CA ARG A 48 -6.34 4.74 -2.02
C ARG A 48 -5.72 4.61 -3.41
N GLN A 49 -4.38 4.51 -3.48
CA GLN A 49 -3.67 4.31 -4.75
C GLN A 49 -4.02 2.97 -5.40
N LEU A 50 -4.12 1.88 -4.63
CA LEU A 50 -4.57 0.58 -5.13
C LEU A 50 -6.00 0.66 -5.67
N ALA A 51 -6.91 1.33 -4.97
CA ALA A 51 -8.29 1.52 -5.44
C ALA A 51 -8.33 2.27 -6.78
N GLU A 52 -7.56 3.36 -6.91
CA GLU A 52 -7.46 4.12 -8.17
C GLU A 52 -6.90 3.29 -9.32
N LEU A 53 -5.86 2.49 -9.08
CA LEU A 53 -5.27 1.62 -10.11
C LEU A 53 -6.24 0.52 -10.54
N ASN A 54 -6.94 -0.11 -9.60
CA ASN A 54 -7.96 -1.11 -9.91
C ASN A 54 -9.13 -0.51 -10.69
N GLN A 55 -9.56 0.71 -10.35
CA GLN A 55 -10.61 1.41 -11.11
C GLN A 55 -10.16 1.66 -12.54
N LYS A 56 -8.93 2.19 -12.74
CA LYS A 56 -8.35 2.40 -14.08
C LYS A 56 -8.25 1.10 -14.88
N LEU A 57 -7.95 -0.02 -14.22
CA LEU A 57 -7.87 -1.33 -14.86
C LEU A 57 -9.25 -1.88 -15.24
N ALA A 58 -10.28 -1.59 -14.44
CA ALA A 58 -11.66 -1.97 -14.73
C ALA A 58 -12.29 -1.14 -15.86
N ASP A 59 -11.87 0.12 -16.01
CA ASP A 59 -12.37 1.06 -17.02
C ASP A 59 -11.66 0.93 -18.40
N LEU A 60 -10.77 -0.06 -18.56
CA LEU A 60 -9.98 -0.34 -19.76
C LEU A 60 -10.68 -1.33 -20.70
#